data_AF-A0A439IJY1-F1
#
_entry.id   AF-A0A439IJY1-F1
#
_cell.length_a   1.000
_cell.length_b   1.000
_cell.length_c   1.000
_cell.angle_alpha   90.00
_cell.angle_beta   90.00
_cell.angle_gamma   90.00
#
_symmetry.space_group_name_H-M   'P 1'
#
loop_
_entity.id
_entity.type
_entity.pdbx_description
1 polymer ?
#
loop_
_entity_poly.entity_id
_entity_poly.type
_entity_poly.pdbx_seq_one_letter_code
_entity_poly.pdbx_strand_id
1 'polypeptide(L)'
;MSVRRLAEASLQPASFAFNRANAAAAKQWINKYPKGREQSAIIPLLMLAQEQEGWVTKAAIETISDMLGMPYIRGLEVATFYTQYQLNPVGTRAHIQVCGTTPCMLRGSEALMDLCRSKIHHDQFHTNDKGTLSWEEVECLGACVNAPMVMIFKDTFEDLTPERLAEIIDLYDAGKGASVTPGPQNGRITSEPITGLTTLKSEKAILKTTRDRDAKAAAKAARGAAPAAIVAAPAAPAQASAGPVAPSKASKPKTDAPETSPALETPSPAKVAPETEKAASVRAPRHSAANANKAAPEVEKVLKQRSGPIVKAEPAAAFKAPEAKGTQLGAAGKTAAAKTTNAKPTSAKPTNAKTAKPSLEDKNRPAGIARPALVDDLKLISGVAPKIEGILHSLGIFTYAQVASWKKAEREWVDGYLSFHGRIEREDWVKQAKALAKGGVAEYIRVFGKKPV
;
A
#
# COMPACT_ATOMS: atom_id res chain seq x y z
N MET A 1 -1.28 5.27 14.70
CA MET A 1 -0.95 5.86 13.38
C MET A 1 -0.69 7.32 13.61
N SER A 2 0.58 7.73 13.59
CA SER A 2 0.94 9.15 13.58
C SER A 2 0.25 9.83 12.40
N VAL A 3 -0.32 11.00 12.63
CA VAL A 3 -0.99 11.77 11.57
C VAL A 3 0.10 12.31 10.65
N ARG A 4 0.34 11.66 9.51
CA ARG A 4 1.25 12.18 8.47
C ARG A 4 0.65 13.43 7.86
N ARG A 5 1.42 14.53 7.86
CA ARG A 5 0.99 15.84 7.35
C ARG A 5 1.88 16.24 6.18
N LEU A 6 1.30 17.05 5.30
CA LEU A 6 2.07 17.76 4.28
C LEU A 6 3.02 18.76 4.95
N ALA A 7 4.14 19.05 4.29
CA ALA A 7 5.04 20.11 4.72
C ALA A 7 4.33 21.46 4.85
N GLU A 8 4.87 22.28 5.75
CA GLU A 8 4.42 23.64 6.01
C GLU A 8 4.24 24.45 4.72
N ALA A 9 3.26 25.36 4.73
CA ALA A 9 2.90 26.15 3.56
C ALA A 9 4.08 26.97 2.99
N SER A 10 5.06 27.34 3.84
CA SER A 10 6.26 28.07 3.43
C SER A 10 7.22 27.23 2.57
N LEU A 11 7.13 25.89 2.63
CA LEU A 11 7.97 24.96 1.85
C LEU A 11 7.24 24.44 0.60
N GLN A 12 5.91 24.59 0.52
CA GLN A 12 5.13 24.10 -0.61
C GLN A 12 5.34 24.99 -1.84
N PRO A 13 5.68 24.43 -3.02
CA PRO A 13 5.72 25.20 -4.24
C PRO A 13 4.31 25.66 -4.64
N ALA A 14 4.22 26.83 -5.28
CA ALA A 14 2.94 27.40 -5.70
C ALA A 14 2.26 26.58 -6.82
N SER A 15 3.04 25.86 -7.63
CA SER A 15 2.53 25.06 -8.74
C SER A 15 3.42 23.84 -8.98
N PHE A 16 2.88 22.89 -9.74
CA PHE A 16 3.59 21.71 -10.20
C PHE A 16 3.22 21.43 -11.65
N ALA A 17 4.20 21.02 -12.45
CA ALA A 17 3.96 20.46 -13.77
C ALA A 17 4.98 19.35 -14.03
N PHE A 18 4.54 18.24 -14.60
CA PHE A 18 5.47 17.24 -15.10
C PHE A 18 6.34 17.84 -16.21
N ASN A 19 7.63 17.55 -16.17
CA ASN A 19 8.51 17.78 -17.31
C ASN A 19 8.04 16.95 -18.52
N ARG A 20 8.56 17.26 -19.72
CA ARG A 20 8.09 16.62 -20.96
C ARG A 20 8.17 15.10 -20.95
N ALA A 21 9.24 14.53 -20.37
CA ALA A 21 9.43 13.09 -20.28
C ALA A 21 8.42 12.45 -19.32
N ASN A 22 8.27 13.01 -18.12
CA ASN A 22 7.34 12.53 -17.11
C ASN A 22 5.87 12.73 -17.52
N ALA A 23 5.55 13.78 -18.27
CA ALA A 23 4.22 13.96 -18.84
C ALA A 23 3.87 12.86 -19.86
N ALA A 24 4.85 12.39 -20.64
CA ALA A 24 4.66 11.24 -21.52
C ALA A 24 4.54 9.93 -20.74
N ALA A 25 5.38 9.72 -19.72
CA ALA A 25 5.32 8.56 -18.83
C ALA A 25 3.99 8.48 -18.07
N ALA A 26 3.47 9.60 -17.57
CA ALA A 26 2.18 9.68 -16.90
C ALA A 26 1.04 9.20 -17.81
N LYS A 27 1.04 9.61 -19.08
CA LYS A 27 0.07 9.11 -20.08
C LYS A 27 0.18 7.60 -20.29
N GLN A 28 1.41 7.07 -20.35
CA GLN A 28 1.62 5.63 -20.48
C GLN A 28 1.07 4.87 -19.26
N TRP A 29 1.29 5.38 -18.04
CA TRP A 29 0.72 4.80 -16.82
C TRP A 29 -0.80 4.82 -16.82
N ILE A 30 -1.41 5.94 -17.20
CA ILE A 30 -2.87 6.05 -17.31
C ILE A 30 -3.44 5.01 -18.29
N ASN A 31 -2.79 4.84 -19.44
CA ASN A 31 -3.20 3.89 -20.48
C ASN A 31 -3.11 2.41 -20.07
N LYS A 32 -2.41 2.07 -18.98
CA LYS A 32 -2.39 0.69 -18.44
C LYS A 32 -3.71 0.29 -17.80
N TYR A 33 -4.56 1.26 -17.45
CA TYR A 33 -5.83 1.00 -16.77
C TYR A 33 -7.00 1.05 -17.76
N PRO A 34 -8.07 0.26 -17.52
CA PRO A 34 -9.27 0.32 -18.35
C PRO A 34 -9.88 1.73 -18.40
N LYS A 35 -10.57 2.06 -19.50
CA LYS A 35 -11.33 3.31 -19.63
C LYS A 35 -12.34 3.45 -18.48
N GLY A 36 -12.42 4.63 -17.89
CA GLY A 36 -13.23 4.94 -16.71
C GLY A 36 -12.64 4.45 -15.37
N ARG A 37 -11.44 3.85 -15.38
CA ARG A 37 -10.69 3.38 -14.19
C ARG A 37 -9.31 4.00 -14.08
N GLU A 38 -9.08 5.12 -14.78
CA GLU A 38 -7.81 5.85 -14.86
C GLU A 38 -7.31 6.32 -13.49
N GLN A 39 -8.21 6.56 -12.54
CA GLN A 39 -7.88 6.95 -11.15
C GLN A 39 -6.92 5.96 -10.46
N SER A 40 -6.88 4.70 -10.91
CA SER A 40 -5.94 3.69 -10.41
C SER A 40 -4.47 4.04 -10.69
N ALA A 41 -4.20 4.97 -11.62
CA ALA A 41 -2.88 5.47 -11.93
C ALA A 41 -2.34 6.46 -10.89
N ILE A 42 -3.10 6.83 -9.86
CA ILE A 42 -2.68 7.80 -8.84
C ILE A 42 -1.35 7.42 -8.19
N ILE A 43 -1.15 6.14 -7.87
CA ILE A 43 0.07 5.67 -7.19
C ILE A 43 1.33 5.91 -8.05
N PRO A 44 1.44 5.34 -9.27
CA PRO A 44 2.62 5.55 -10.09
C PRO A 44 2.81 7.02 -10.51
N LEU A 45 1.75 7.82 -10.64
CA LEU A 45 1.88 9.25 -10.96
C LEU A 45 2.45 10.05 -9.78
N LEU A 46 2.04 9.76 -8.54
CA LEU A 46 2.63 10.38 -7.35
C LEU A 46 4.10 9.99 -7.19
N MET A 47 4.45 8.73 -7.49
CA MET A 47 5.86 8.29 -7.53
C MET A 47 6.67 9.06 -8.58
N LEU A 48 6.13 9.26 -9.79
CA LEU A 48 6.80 10.07 -10.82
C LEU A 48 6.99 11.53 -10.38
N ALA A 49 6.01 12.12 -9.69
CA ALA A 49 6.15 13.48 -9.17
C ALA A 49 7.21 13.56 -8.08
N GLN A 50 7.25 12.58 -7.18
CA GLN A 50 8.29 12.47 -6.16
C GLN A 50 9.69 12.32 -6.78
N GLU A 51 9.84 11.53 -7.83
CA GLU A 51 11.13 11.40 -8.52
C GLU A 51 11.59 12.71 -9.18
N GLN A 52 10.65 13.54 -9.63
CA GLN A 52 10.96 14.82 -10.25
C GLN A 52 11.36 15.89 -9.21
N GLU A 53 10.61 15.97 -8.10
CA GLU A 53 10.74 17.05 -7.11
C GLU A 53 11.52 16.64 -5.85
N GLY A 54 11.81 15.35 -5.69
CA GLY A 54 12.39 14.73 -4.50
C GLY A 54 11.37 14.33 -3.42
N TRP A 55 10.15 14.86 -3.48
CA TRP A 55 9.07 14.62 -2.52
C TRP A 55 7.70 14.92 -3.15
N VAL A 56 6.60 14.48 -2.52
CA VAL A 56 5.23 14.70 -3.00
C VAL A 56 4.65 15.98 -2.40
N THR A 57 4.53 17.01 -3.24
CA THR A 57 3.99 18.33 -2.85
C THR A 57 2.47 18.38 -2.97
N LYS A 58 1.85 19.34 -2.27
CA LYS A 58 0.40 19.61 -2.40
C LYS A 58 0.01 19.90 -3.85
N ALA A 59 0.79 20.75 -4.51
CA ALA A 59 0.56 21.12 -5.91
C ALA A 59 0.64 19.91 -6.85
N ALA A 60 1.56 18.96 -6.60
CA ALA A 60 1.63 17.72 -7.37
C ALA A 60 0.38 16.85 -7.17
N ILE A 61 -0.09 16.70 -5.92
CA ILE A 61 -1.30 15.92 -5.60
C ILE A 61 -2.52 16.51 -6.31
N GLU A 62 -2.70 17.83 -6.25
CA GLU A 62 -3.82 18.54 -6.89
C GLU A 62 -3.76 18.40 -8.41
N THR A 63 -2.59 18.64 -9.01
CA THR A 63 -2.37 18.51 -10.46
C THR A 63 -2.67 17.09 -10.96
N ILE A 64 -2.17 16.07 -10.26
CA ILE A 64 -2.42 14.67 -10.63
C ILE A 64 -3.89 14.31 -10.44
N SER A 65 -4.53 14.82 -9.39
CA SER A 65 -5.95 14.59 -9.15
C SER A 65 -6.81 15.19 -10.28
N ASP A 66 -6.47 16.38 -10.75
CA ASP A 66 -7.11 17.01 -11.92
C ASP A 66 -6.89 16.19 -13.20
N MET A 67 -5.65 15.71 -13.43
CA MET A 67 -5.34 14.85 -14.57
C MET A 67 -6.17 13.57 -14.60
N LEU A 68 -6.49 13.00 -13.43
CA LEU A 68 -7.26 11.76 -13.27
C LEU A 68 -8.76 12.01 -13.08
N GLY A 69 -9.21 13.27 -13.07
CA GLY A 69 -10.61 13.63 -12.83
C GLY A 69 -11.13 13.14 -11.48
N MET A 70 -10.30 13.18 -10.43
CA MET A 70 -10.64 12.72 -9.08
C MET A 70 -10.65 13.86 -8.06
N PRO A 71 -11.46 13.76 -6.98
CA PRO A 71 -11.44 14.75 -5.91
C PRO A 71 -10.09 14.82 -5.19
N TYR A 72 -9.61 16.02 -4.86
CA TYR A 72 -8.32 16.23 -4.19
C TYR A 72 -8.18 15.47 -2.88
N ILE A 73 -9.26 15.33 -2.11
CA ILE A 73 -9.25 14.57 -0.87
C ILE A 73 -8.84 13.10 -1.08
N ARG A 74 -9.16 12.51 -2.24
CA ARG A 74 -8.75 11.13 -2.57
C ARG A 74 -7.26 11.05 -2.88
N GLY A 75 -6.71 12.07 -3.55
CA GLY A 75 -5.26 12.17 -3.75
C GLY A 75 -4.52 12.32 -2.42
N LEU A 76 -5.04 13.15 -1.51
CA LEU A 76 -4.50 13.35 -0.16
C LEU A 76 -4.57 12.09 0.70
N GLU A 77 -5.70 11.37 0.68
CA GLU A 77 -5.85 10.09 1.37
C GLU A 77 -4.78 9.09 0.91
N VAL A 78 -4.56 8.95 -0.40
CA VAL A 78 -3.52 8.05 -0.94
C VAL A 78 -2.13 8.51 -0.50
N ALA A 79 -1.80 9.79 -0.68
CA ALA A 79 -0.48 10.34 -0.36
C ALA A 79 -0.13 10.20 1.13
N THR A 80 -1.13 10.37 2.02
CA THR A 80 -0.94 10.24 3.47
C THR A 80 -0.97 8.81 3.97
N PHE A 81 -1.65 7.91 3.27
CA PHE A 81 -1.74 6.49 3.64
C PHE A 81 -0.44 5.72 3.37
N TYR A 82 0.17 5.89 2.18
CA TYR A 82 1.39 5.17 1.83
C TYR A 82 2.64 5.90 2.32
N THR A 83 3.42 5.25 3.18
CA THR A 83 4.63 5.83 3.79
C THR A 83 5.73 6.18 2.79
N GLN A 84 5.78 5.48 1.65
CA GLN A 84 6.77 5.71 0.58
C GLN A 84 6.66 7.10 -0.07
N TYR A 85 5.49 7.76 0.02
CA TYR A 85 5.39 9.16 -0.38
C TYR A 85 5.98 10.04 0.70
N GLN A 86 7.08 10.70 0.38
CA GLN A 86 7.71 11.69 1.22
C GLN A 86 6.89 12.98 1.13
N LEU A 87 6.24 13.35 2.24
CA LEU A 87 5.37 14.53 2.29
C LEU A 87 6.09 15.79 2.79
N ASN A 88 7.39 15.66 3.03
CA ASN A 88 8.32 16.71 3.42
C ASN A 88 9.60 16.60 2.58
N PRO A 89 10.37 17.69 2.44
CA PRO A 89 11.69 17.62 1.82
C PRO A 89 12.58 16.60 2.54
N VAL A 90 13.27 15.77 1.74
CA VAL A 90 14.28 14.81 2.21
C VAL A 90 15.64 15.16 1.60
N GLY A 91 16.69 14.51 2.08
CA GLY A 91 18.06 14.73 1.63
C GLY A 91 18.20 14.56 0.12
N THR A 92 18.75 15.57 -0.55
CA THR A 92 18.87 15.61 -2.02
C THR A 92 19.86 14.59 -2.60
N ARG A 93 20.83 14.13 -1.80
CA ARG A 93 21.83 13.13 -2.19
C ARG A 93 21.52 11.76 -1.63
N ALA A 94 20.99 11.67 -0.41
CA ALA A 94 20.55 10.41 0.18
C ALA A 94 19.41 10.60 1.17
N HIS A 95 18.41 9.74 1.05
CA HIS A 95 17.40 9.51 2.06
C HIS A 95 17.49 8.05 2.52
N ILE A 96 18.01 7.85 3.73
CA ILE A 96 18.42 6.54 4.26
C ILE A 96 17.31 5.97 5.13
N GLN A 97 16.75 4.85 4.69
CA GLN A 97 15.68 4.13 5.39
C GLN A 97 16.29 2.89 6.04
N VAL A 98 16.43 2.90 7.36
CA VAL A 98 17.05 1.81 8.13
C VAL A 98 15.99 0.84 8.61
N CYS A 99 16.12 -0.46 8.31
CA CYS A 99 15.18 -1.46 8.79
C CYS A 99 15.34 -1.71 10.29
N GLY A 100 14.32 -1.38 11.09
CA GLY A 100 14.29 -1.59 12.55
C GLY A 100 13.67 -2.90 13.01
N THR A 101 13.08 -3.69 12.10
CA THR A 101 12.35 -4.90 12.49
C THR A 101 13.25 -6.02 13.02
N THR A 102 12.64 -6.96 13.74
CA THR A 102 13.32 -7.99 14.54
C THR A 102 14.47 -8.71 13.83
N PRO A 103 14.38 -9.16 12.56
CA PRO A 103 15.53 -9.82 11.93
C PRO A 103 16.74 -8.91 11.77
N CYS A 104 16.53 -7.63 11.43
CA CYS A 104 17.62 -6.64 11.34
C CYS A 104 18.12 -6.22 12.72
N MET A 105 17.23 -6.07 13.70
CA MET A 105 17.58 -5.81 15.09
C MET A 105 18.49 -6.91 15.66
N LEU A 106 18.13 -8.19 15.47
CA LEU A 106 18.95 -9.36 15.87
C LEU A 106 20.32 -9.39 15.16
N ARG A 107 20.44 -8.71 14.03
CA ARG A 107 21.69 -8.57 13.26
C ARG A 107 22.42 -7.25 13.52
N GLY A 108 21.96 -6.43 14.45
CA GLY A 108 22.63 -5.21 14.90
C GLY A 108 22.23 -3.93 14.16
N SER A 109 21.01 -3.83 13.60
CA SER A 109 20.57 -2.59 12.92
C SER A 109 20.50 -1.36 13.83
N GLU A 110 20.42 -1.52 15.15
CA GLU A 110 20.47 -0.40 16.10
C GLU A 110 21.78 0.40 15.99
N ALA A 111 22.91 -0.28 15.76
CA ALA A 111 24.19 0.38 15.54
C ALA A 111 24.23 1.17 14.22
N LEU A 112 23.47 0.74 13.21
CA LEU A 112 23.28 1.51 11.97
C LEU A 112 22.46 2.77 12.23
N MET A 113 21.44 2.70 13.09
CA MET A 113 20.65 3.87 13.48
C MET A 113 21.47 4.86 14.31
N ASP A 114 22.31 4.40 15.25
CA ASP A 114 23.22 5.26 16.01
C ASP A 114 24.21 6.01 15.11
N LEU A 115 24.67 5.33 14.05
CA LEU A 115 25.49 5.96 13.03
C LEU A 115 24.71 7.05 12.26
N CYS A 116 23.47 6.79 11.87
CA CYS A 116 22.63 7.80 11.23
C CYS A 116 22.36 9.00 12.16
N ARG A 117 22.09 8.74 13.44
CA ARG A 117 21.93 9.78 14.48
C ARG A 117 23.13 10.71 14.57
N SER A 118 24.33 10.15 14.50
CA SER A 118 25.59 10.90 14.66
C SER A 118 26.07 11.57 13.37
N LYS A 119 25.96 10.93 12.20
CA LYS A 119 26.47 11.46 10.93
C LYS A 119 25.48 12.34 10.16
N ILE A 120 24.18 12.19 10.38
CA ILE A 120 23.16 12.88 9.58
C ILE A 120 22.40 13.89 10.43
N HIS A 121 21.64 13.40 11.40
CA HIS A 121 20.87 14.24 12.31
C HIS A 121 20.41 13.38 13.51
N HIS A 122 20.40 13.93 14.72
CA HIS A 122 19.98 13.17 15.91
C HIS A 122 18.54 12.63 15.79
N ASP A 123 17.63 13.47 15.30
CA ASP A 123 16.23 13.11 15.10
C ASP A 123 15.98 12.59 13.68
N GLN A 124 15.12 11.58 13.56
CA GLN A 124 14.61 11.07 12.27
C GLN A 124 13.79 12.13 11.53
N PHE A 125 13.58 11.94 10.22
CA PHE A 125 12.79 12.82 9.35
C PHE A 125 13.32 14.25 9.19
N HIS A 126 14.55 14.50 9.62
CA HIS A 126 15.23 15.77 9.46
C HIS A 126 16.39 15.62 8.46
N THR A 127 16.65 16.67 7.71
CA THR A 127 17.85 16.76 6.87
C THR A 127 19.04 17.21 7.71
N ASN A 128 20.25 16.86 7.27
CA ASN A 128 21.48 17.50 7.78
C ASN A 128 21.51 18.99 7.39
N ASP A 129 22.46 19.75 7.97
CA ASP A 129 22.61 21.20 7.75
C ASP A 129 22.73 21.59 6.27
N LYS A 130 23.30 20.71 5.45
CA LYS A 130 23.49 20.92 4.00
C LYS A 130 22.26 20.58 3.17
N GLY A 131 21.23 19.96 3.74
CA GLY A 131 20.06 19.46 3.00
C GLY A 131 20.38 18.28 2.07
N THR A 132 21.54 17.64 2.21
CA THR A 132 22.01 16.58 1.33
C THR A 132 21.63 15.19 1.82
N LEU A 133 21.55 15.00 3.14
CA LEU A 133 21.30 13.71 3.78
C LEU A 133 20.07 13.80 4.68
N SER A 134 19.35 12.70 4.82
CA SER A 134 18.27 12.52 5.80
C SER A 134 18.14 11.04 6.12
N TRP A 135 17.51 10.71 7.25
CA TRP A 135 17.27 9.31 7.60
C TRP A 135 15.94 9.12 8.34
N GLU A 136 15.43 7.90 8.25
CA GLU A 136 14.30 7.41 9.04
C GLU A 136 14.49 5.92 9.36
N GLU A 137 13.94 5.50 10.49
CA GLU A 137 13.69 4.09 10.78
C GLU A 137 12.42 3.66 10.05
N VAL A 138 12.50 2.51 9.37
CA VAL A 138 11.39 1.91 8.66
C VAL A 138 11.17 0.48 9.10
N GLU A 139 9.99 -0.02 8.74
CA GLU A 139 9.62 -1.42 8.90
C GLU A 139 10.38 -2.34 7.92
N CYS A 140 9.97 -3.61 7.85
CA CYS A 140 10.61 -4.60 7.01
C CYS A 140 10.63 -4.20 5.52
N LEU A 141 11.84 -4.14 4.94
CA LEU A 141 12.09 -3.85 3.52
C LEU A 141 12.25 -5.11 2.65
N GLY A 142 11.99 -6.30 3.20
CA GLY A 142 11.93 -7.55 2.44
C GLY A 142 13.26 -8.25 2.14
N ALA A 143 14.38 -7.79 2.71
CA ALA A 143 15.72 -8.40 2.53
C ALA A 143 16.24 -9.09 3.81
N CYS A 144 15.37 -9.82 4.52
CA CYS A 144 15.67 -10.35 5.85
C CYS A 144 16.88 -11.31 5.89
N VAL A 145 17.12 -12.06 4.82
CA VAL A 145 18.28 -12.97 4.72
C VAL A 145 19.60 -12.23 4.55
N ASN A 146 19.53 -10.95 4.20
CA ASN A 146 20.64 -10.01 4.04
C ASN A 146 20.72 -8.93 5.13
N ALA A 147 20.16 -9.24 6.31
CA ALA A 147 20.20 -8.35 7.45
C ALA A 147 21.62 -8.19 8.05
N PRO A 148 21.98 -7.01 8.56
CA PRO A 148 21.17 -5.79 8.59
C PRO A 148 21.31 -5.00 7.27
N MET A 149 20.29 -4.20 6.94
CA MET A 149 20.21 -3.52 5.64
C MET A 149 19.56 -2.14 5.74
N VAL A 150 19.84 -1.29 4.75
CA VAL A 150 19.17 -0.01 4.53
C VAL A 150 18.69 0.08 3.08
N MET A 151 17.76 0.99 2.82
CA MET A 151 17.43 1.44 1.48
C MET A 151 17.78 2.92 1.33
N ILE A 152 18.52 3.27 0.28
CA ILE A 152 18.79 4.66 -0.07
C ILE A 152 18.02 4.96 -1.35
N PHE A 153 16.99 5.79 -1.23
CA PHE A 153 15.96 5.99 -2.25
C PHE A 153 15.32 4.68 -2.72
N LYS A 154 15.81 4.09 -3.82
CA LYS A 154 15.28 2.87 -4.44
C LYS A 154 16.22 1.68 -4.32
N ASP A 155 17.47 1.92 -3.96
CA ASP A 155 18.53 0.93 -3.97
C ASP A 155 18.70 0.33 -2.57
N THR A 156 18.76 -0.99 -2.49
CA THR A 156 19.02 -1.72 -1.24
C THR A 156 20.52 -1.90 -1.03
N PHE A 157 20.98 -1.69 0.19
CA PHE A 157 22.35 -1.96 0.62
C PHE A 157 22.28 -2.87 1.83
N GLU A 158 22.90 -4.04 1.70
CA GLU A 158 22.59 -5.18 2.54
C GLU A 158 23.86 -5.76 3.16
N ASP A 159 23.72 -6.64 4.16
CA ASP A 159 24.83 -7.22 4.91
C ASP A 159 25.78 -6.18 5.50
N LEU A 160 25.20 -5.10 6.02
CA LEU A 160 25.96 -3.93 6.44
C LEU A 160 26.64 -4.12 7.79
N THR A 161 27.81 -3.51 7.92
CA THR A 161 28.40 -3.14 9.20
C THR A 161 28.31 -1.62 9.38
N PRO A 162 28.42 -1.09 10.60
CA PRO A 162 28.46 0.37 10.82
C PRO A 162 29.57 1.05 10.02
N GLU A 163 30.75 0.45 9.93
CA GLU A 163 31.89 0.99 9.17
C GLU A 163 31.54 1.09 7.69
N ARG A 164 30.96 0.01 7.14
CA ARG A 164 30.57 0.00 5.73
C ARG A 164 29.46 0.99 5.42
N LEU A 165 28.46 1.12 6.30
CA LEU A 165 27.42 2.13 6.14
C LEU A 165 28.01 3.55 6.24
N ALA A 166 29.00 3.79 7.11
CA ALA A 166 29.64 5.09 7.23
C ALA A 166 30.33 5.51 5.92
N GLU A 167 31.06 4.58 5.28
CA GLU A 167 31.67 4.79 3.98
C GLU A 167 30.63 5.10 2.89
N ILE A 168 29.52 4.36 2.88
CA ILE A 168 28.42 4.59 1.93
C ILE A 168 27.84 5.99 2.14
N ILE A 169 27.56 6.39 3.39
CA ILE A 169 27.06 7.73 3.73
C ILE A 169 28.03 8.81 3.22
N ASP A 170 29.33 8.65 3.45
CA ASP A 170 30.35 9.62 3.03
C ASP A 170 30.44 9.72 1.50
N LEU A 171 30.30 8.61 0.78
CA LEU A 171 30.25 8.58 -0.68
C LEU A 171 29.02 9.30 -1.22
N TYR A 172 27.85 9.06 -0.64
CA TYR A 172 26.62 9.77 -1.03
C TYR A 172 26.72 11.27 -0.73
N ASP A 173 27.23 11.65 0.44
CA ASP A 173 27.44 13.06 0.78
C ASP A 173 28.47 13.72 -0.13
N ALA A 174 29.48 12.99 -0.60
CA ALA A 174 30.43 13.49 -1.60
C ALA A 174 29.87 13.51 -3.05
N GLY A 175 28.60 13.11 -3.26
CA GLY A 175 27.99 13.04 -4.59
C GLY A 175 28.47 11.86 -5.44
N LYS A 176 29.08 10.86 -4.82
CA LYS A 176 29.65 9.66 -5.43
C LYS A 176 28.83 8.40 -5.12
N GLY A 177 27.60 8.51 -4.64
CA GLY A 177 26.75 7.37 -4.26
C GLY A 177 26.61 6.30 -5.36
N ALA A 178 26.56 6.72 -6.63
CA ALA A 178 26.50 5.81 -7.79
C ALA A 178 27.71 4.88 -7.95
N SER A 179 28.82 5.10 -7.22
CA SER A 179 29.96 4.17 -7.21
C SER A 179 29.76 2.98 -6.28
N VAL A 180 28.72 2.98 -5.44
CA VAL A 180 28.40 1.86 -4.55
C VAL A 180 27.42 0.93 -5.28
N THR A 181 27.81 -0.33 -5.47
CA THR A 181 26.92 -1.33 -6.05
C THR A 181 25.80 -1.69 -5.07
N PRO A 182 24.52 -1.59 -5.46
CA PRO A 182 23.40 -2.07 -4.65
C PRO A 182 23.45 -3.58 -4.41
N GLY A 183 22.93 -4.02 -3.27
CA GLY A 183 22.92 -5.41 -2.81
C GLY A 183 23.85 -5.67 -1.62
N PRO A 184 24.22 -6.95 -1.39
CA PRO A 184 25.10 -7.35 -0.31
C PRO A 184 26.48 -6.69 -0.37
N GLN A 185 26.98 -6.23 0.78
CA GLN A 185 28.27 -5.53 0.88
C GLN A 185 29.42 -6.41 1.41
N ASN A 186 29.19 -7.71 1.63
CA ASN A 186 30.13 -8.63 2.27
C ASN A 186 30.76 -9.67 1.31
N GLY A 187 30.58 -9.51 0.00
CA GLY A 187 31.18 -10.35 -1.03
C GLY A 187 30.30 -11.48 -1.56
N ARG A 188 29.11 -11.72 -0.98
CA ARG A 188 28.08 -12.53 -1.66
C ARG A 188 27.35 -11.70 -2.72
N ILE A 189 26.72 -12.36 -3.67
CA ILE A 189 26.01 -11.77 -4.80
C ILE A 189 24.57 -11.43 -4.41
N THR A 190 23.85 -12.35 -3.76
CA THR A 190 22.45 -12.19 -3.38
C THR A 190 22.17 -12.82 -2.02
N SER A 191 21.37 -13.89 -1.96
CA SER A 191 20.90 -14.55 -0.74
C SER A 191 21.64 -15.85 -0.43
N GLU A 192 22.68 -16.18 -1.18
CA GLU A 192 23.44 -17.40 -0.94
C GLU A 192 24.16 -17.38 0.41
N PRO A 193 24.46 -18.56 0.98
CA PRO A 193 25.30 -18.64 2.17
C PRO A 193 26.67 -18.01 1.90
N ILE A 194 27.15 -17.21 2.83
CA ILE A 194 28.46 -16.55 2.73
C ILE A 194 29.63 -17.57 2.61
N THR A 195 29.41 -18.80 3.07
CA THR A 195 30.35 -19.91 2.97
C THR A 195 30.36 -20.59 1.59
N GLY A 196 29.62 -20.05 0.63
CA GLY A 196 29.47 -20.59 -0.72
C GLY A 196 28.18 -21.37 -0.95
N LEU A 197 27.92 -21.71 -2.22
CA LEU A 197 26.69 -22.38 -2.66
C LEU A 197 26.54 -23.76 -2.00
N THR A 198 25.48 -23.93 -1.20
CA THR A 198 25.10 -25.23 -0.61
C THR A 198 24.15 -26.01 -1.52
N THR A 199 23.40 -25.30 -2.37
CA THR A 199 22.49 -25.84 -3.38
C THR A 199 22.81 -25.26 -4.76
N LEU A 200 22.12 -25.71 -5.82
CA LEU A 200 22.30 -25.22 -7.19
C LEU A 200 23.76 -25.27 -7.70
N LYS A 201 24.53 -26.27 -7.25
CA LYS A 201 25.98 -26.41 -7.52
C LYS A 201 26.34 -26.82 -8.94
N SER A 202 25.38 -27.29 -9.74
CA SER A 202 25.64 -27.83 -11.08
C SER A 202 24.65 -27.27 -12.08
N GLU A 203 25.14 -26.41 -12.97
CA GLU A 203 24.38 -25.87 -14.08
C GLU A 203 23.80 -26.99 -14.97
N LYS A 204 24.60 -28.02 -15.25
CA LYS A 204 24.17 -29.19 -16.05
C LYS A 204 22.98 -29.92 -15.40
N ALA A 205 22.99 -30.10 -14.08
CA ALA A 205 21.88 -30.74 -13.37
C ALA A 205 20.61 -29.86 -13.38
N ILE A 206 20.77 -28.54 -13.25
CA ILE A 206 19.67 -27.57 -13.27
C ILE A 206 19.03 -27.48 -14.66
N LEU A 207 19.84 -27.40 -15.71
CA LEU A 207 19.35 -27.32 -17.09
C LEU A 207 18.72 -28.64 -17.54
N LYS A 208 19.27 -29.79 -17.13
CA LYS A 208 18.67 -31.09 -17.42
C LYS A 208 17.29 -31.23 -16.77
N THR A 209 17.17 -30.91 -15.48
CA THR A 209 15.89 -30.99 -14.76
C THR A 209 14.84 -30.03 -15.32
N THR A 210 15.24 -28.82 -15.74
CA THR A 210 14.35 -27.86 -16.38
C THR A 210 13.85 -28.38 -17.74
N ARG A 211 14.76 -28.85 -18.59
CA ARG A 211 14.41 -29.43 -19.90
C ARG A 211 13.54 -30.68 -19.79
N ASP A 212 13.82 -31.54 -18.82
CA ASP A 212 13.01 -32.74 -18.54
C ASP A 212 11.61 -32.37 -18.03
N ARG A 213 11.50 -31.31 -17.23
CA ARG A 213 10.20 -30.78 -16.76
C ARG A 213 9.39 -30.17 -17.89
N ASP A 214 10.03 -29.38 -18.75
CA ASP A 214 9.39 -28.75 -19.90
C ASP A 214 8.97 -29.80 -20.94
N ALA A 215 9.79 -30.82 -21.17
CA ALA A 215 9.45 -31.97 -22.01
C ALA A 215 8.25 -32.76 -21.44
N LYS A 216 8.20 -32.98 -20.12
CA LYS A 216 7.04 -33.61 -19.46
C LYS A 216 5.78 -32.74 -19.55
N ALA A 217 5.91 -31.43 -19.39
CA ALA A 217 4.78 -30.49 -19.53
C ALA A 217 4.26 -30.47 -20.97
N ALA A 218 5.15 -30.43 -21.96
CA ALA A 218 4.82 -30.51 -23.38
C ALA A 218 4.16 -31.86 -23.74
N ALA A 219 4.68 -32.98 -23.24
CA ALA A 219 4.09 -34.31 -23.44
C ALA A 219 2.70 -34.43 -22.79
N LYS A 220 2.48 -33.79 -21.63
CA LYS A 220 1.17 -33.74 -20.97
C LYS A 220 0.17 -32.86 -21.76
N ALA A 221 0.63 -31.73 -22.29
CA ALA A 221 -0.19 -30.87 -23.15
C ALA A 221 -0.57 -31.56 -24.46
N ALA A 222 0.37 -32.29 -25.09
CA ALA A 222 0.12 -33.07 -26.30
C ALA A 222 -0.87 -34.23 -26.07
N ARG A 223 -0.87 -34.84 -24.87
CA ARG A 223 -1.86 -35.88 -24.49
C ARG A 223 -3.24 -35.34 -24.14
N GLY A 224 -3.37 -34.04 -23.84
CA GLY A 224 -4.65 -33.36 -23.60
C GLY A 224 -5.32 -32.84 -24.87
N ALA A 225 -4.63 -32.86 -26.01
CA ALA A 225 -5.12 -32.41 -27.31
C ALA A 225 -5.35 -33.61 -28.23
N ALA A 226 -6.46 -34.32 -28.06
CA ALA A 226 -7.00 -35.18 -29.11
C ALA A 226 -7.77 -34.30 -30.12
N PRO A 227 -7.69 -34.55 -31.44
CA PRO A 227 -8.15 -33.60 -32.44
C PRO A 227 -9.68 -33.68 -32.60
N ALA A 228 -10.39 -32.60 -32.27
CA ALA A 228 -11.73 -32.38 -32.79
C ALA A 228 -11.60 -31.97 -34.26
N ALA A 229 -12.17 -32.81 -35.14
CA ALA A 229 -12.14 -32.67 -36.58
C ALA A 229 -12.69 -31.32 -37.05
N ILE A 230 -12.00 -30.78 -38.05
CA ILE A 230 -12.29 -29.53 -38.74
C ILE A 230 -13.42 -29.82 -39.74
N VAL A 231 -14.58 -29.20 -39.56
CA VAL A 231 -15.55 -28.99 -40.65
C VAL A 231 -15.86 -27.51 -40.70
N ALA A 232 -15.51 -26.90 -41.83
CA ALA A 232 -15.75 -25.50 -42.13
C ALA A 232 -17.10 -25.31 -42.82
N ALA A 233 -17.92 -24.40 -42.30
CA ALA A 233 -18.84 -23.55 -43.08
C ALA A 233 -19.30 -22.34 -42.24
N PRO A 234 -19.58 -21.17 -42.85
CA PRO A 234 -19.45 -19.87 -42.22
C PRO A 234 -20.78 -19.26 -41.74
N ALA A 235 -20.74 -18.44 -40.69
CA ALA A 235 -21.79 -17.47 -40.38
C ALA A 235 -21.22 -16.26 -39.64
N ALA A 236 -21.58 -15.07 -40.10
CA ALA A 236 -21.31 -13.79 -39.45
C ALA A 236 -22.28 -13.54 -38.26
N PRO A 237 -22.18 -12.39 -37.60
CA PRO A 237 -21.72 -12.22 -36.22
C PRO A 237 -22.85 -12.33 -35.18
N ALA A 238 -22.55 -12.90 -34.01
CA ALA A 238 -23.44 -12.85 -32.85
C ALA A 238 -22.75 -12.17 -31.66
N GLN A 239 -23.35 -11.06 -31.22
CA GLN A 239 -23.08 -10.39 -29.96
C GLN A 239 -23.13 -11.39 -28.80
N ALA A 240 -22.10 -11.40 -27.95
CA ALA A 240 -22.12 -12.10 -26.69
C ALA A 240 -22.07 -11.08 -25.54
N SER A 241 -23.18 -11.06 -24.81
CA SER A 241 -23.46 -10.32 -23.61
C SER A 241 -22.45 -10.59 -22.50
N ALA A 242 -22.07 -9.52 -21.78
CA ALA A 242 -21.29 -9.59 -20.56
C ALA A 242 -22.13 -10.26 -19.44
N GLY A 243 -21.92 -11.56 -19.24
CA GLY A 243 -22.34 -12.25 -18.02
C GLY A 243 -21.37 -11.98 -16.86
N PRO A 244 -21.81 -12.14 -15.59
CA PRO A 244 -20.96 -11.88 -14.43
C PRO A 244 -19.78 -12.87 -14.37
N VAL A 245 -18.56 -12.34 -14.34
CA VAL A 245 -17.35 -13.13 -14.08
C VAL A 245 -17.40 -13.62 -12.63
N ALA A 246 -17.33 -14.93 -12.41
CA ALA A 246 -17.31 -15.52 -11.08
C ALA A 246 -16.07 -15.07 -10.27
N PRO A 247 -16.18 -14.86 -8.94
CA PRO A 247 -15.06 -14.41 -8.14
C PRO A 247 -13.92 -15.44 -8.09
N SER A 248 -12.70 -14.94 -8.23
CA SER A 248 -11.46 -15.70 -8.14
C SER A 248 -11.30 -16.39 -6.78
N LYS A 249 -10.97 -17.69 -6.78
CA LYS A 249 -10.62 -18.47 -5.58
C LYS A 249 -9.16 -18.30 -5.14
N ALA A 250 -8.48 -17.22 -5.53
CA ALA A 250 -7.05 -17.01 -5.28
C ALA A 250 -6.66 -16.82 -3.79
N SER A 251 -7.60 -16.81 -2.85
CA SER A 251 -7.30 -16.56 -1.43
C SER A 251 -7.88 -17.58 -0.44
N LYS A 252 -8.24 -18.80 -0.89
CA LYS A 252 -8.50 -19.89 0.06
C LYS A 252 -7.24 -20.73 0.24
N PRO A 253 -6.61 -20.77 1.43
CA PRO A 253 -5.53 -21.71 1.68
C PRO A 253 -6.07 -23.14 1.48
N LYS A 254 -5.37 -23.94 0.68
CA LYS A 254 -5.63 -25.38 0.60
C LYS A 254 -4.98 -26.03 1.82
N THR A 255 -5.77 -26.23 2.86
CA THR A 255 -5.33 -26.83 4.13
C THR A 255 -5.10 -28.34 4.03
N ASP A 256 -5.58 -28.95 2.96
CA ASP A 256 -5.54 -30.40 2.75
C ASP A 256 -4.40 -30.81 1.79
N ALA A 257 -3.43 -29.92 1.58
CA ALA A 257 -2.29 -30.18 0.73
C ALA A 257 -1.30 -31.11 1.46
N PRO A 258 -0.67 -32.07 0.76
CA PRO A 258 0.30 -32.98 1.38
C PRO A 258 1.46 -32.24 2.06
N GLU A 259 1.80 -31.02 1.63
CA GLU A 259 2.82 -30.15 2.21
C GLU A 259 2.40 -29.52 3.56
N THR A 260 1.12 -29.57 3.93
CA THR A 260 0.58 -29.08 5.22
C THR A 260 0.10 -30.22 6.12
N SER A 261 0.47 -31.46 5.80
CA SER A 261 0.08 -32.64 6.59
C SER A 261 0.71 -32.60 7.99
N PRO A 262 -0.06 -32.82 9.06
CA PRO A 262 0.46 -32.96 10.43
C PRO A 262 1.43 -34.13 10.62
N ALA A 263 1.52 -35.05 9.65
CA ALA A 263 2.38 -36.22 9.68
C ALA A 263 3.80 -35.98 9.12
N LEU A 264 4.12 -34.74 8.70
CA LEU A 264 5.47 -34.40 8.24
C LEU A 264 6.39 -34.16 9.46
N GLU A 265 7.38 -35.02 9.62
CA GLU A 265 8.46 -34.86 10.60
C GLU A 265 9.37 -33.67 10.22
N THR A 266 9.72 -32.84 11.21
CA THR A 266 10.66 -31.71 11.02
C THR A 266 12.06 -32.20 10.62
N PRO A 267 12.77 -31.52 9.71
CA PRO A 267 14.07 -31.99 9.22
C PRO A 267 15.25 -31.83 10.20
N SER A 268 15.01 -31.48 11.46
CA SER A 268 16.07 -31.36 12.46
C SER A 268 16.19 -32.65 13.27
N PRO A 269 17.33 -33.37 13.25
CA PRO A 269 17.51 -34.59 14.03
C PRO A 269 17.73 -34.33 15.53
N ALA A 270 17.70 -33.08 15.99
CA ALA A 270 17.94 -32.73 17.38
C ALA A 270 16.62 -32.42 18.12
N LYS A 271 16.19 -33.33 19.00
CA LYS A 271 15.29 -32.99 20.12
C LYS A 271 16.12 -32.25 21.16
N VAL A 272 16.09 -30.92 21.14
CA VAL A 272 16.72 -30.12 22.20
C VAL A 272 15.73 -30.02 23.36
N ALA A 273 16.18 -30.37 24.57
CA ALA A 273 15.36 -30.27 25.77
C ALA A 273 15.14 -28.78 26.12
N PRO A 274 13.95 -28.40 26.62
CA PRO A 274 13.60 -27.00 26.91
C PRO A 274 14.52 -26.32 27.94
N GLU A 275 15.25 -27.10 28.75
CA GLU A 275 16.26 -26.57 29.67
C GLU A 275 17.53 -26.10 28.97
N THR A 276 17.91 -26.74 27.86
CA THR A 276 19.11 -26.40 27.07
C THR A 276 18.88 -25.12 26.26
N GLU A 277 17.64 -24.87 25.82
CA GLU A 277 17.22 -23.63 25.15
C GLU A 277 17.20 -22.43 26.10
N LYS A 278 16.84 -22.65 27.39
CA LYS A 278 16.92 -21.63 28.45
C LYS A 278 18.35 -21.25 28.82
N ALA A 279 19.30 -22.18 28.75
CA ALA A 279 20.70 -21.94 29.10
C ALA A 279 21.48 -21.18 28.00
N ALA A 280 21.09 -21.35 26.73
CA ALA A 280 21.73 -20.69 25.58
C ALA A 280 21.16 -19.29 25.26
N SER A 281 20.04 -18.92 25.88
CA SER A 281 19.41 -17.61 25.69
C SER A 281 20.14 -16.54 26.53
N VAL A 282 20.92 -15.68 25.87
CA VAL A 282 21.48 -14.49 26.53
C VAL A 282 20.33 -13.61 27.00
N ARG A 283 20.32 -13.28 28.28
CA ARG A 283 19.28 -12.45 28.88
C ARG A 283 19.36 -11.04 28.27
N ALA A 284 18.29 -10.59 27.64
CA ALA A 284 18.20 -9.23 27.11
C ALA A 284 18.60 -8.19 28.17
N PRO A 285 19.34 -7.13 27.81
CA PRO A 285 19.64 -6.03 28.73
C PRO A 285 18.35 -5.50 29.35
N ARG A 286 18.34 -5.28 30.67
CA ARG A 286 17.18 -4.68 31.34
C ARG A 286 17.05 -3.22 30.93
N HIS A 287 16.25 -2.94 29.91
CA HIS A 287 15.81 -1.58 29.63
C HIS A 287 14.81 -1.12 30.71
N SER A 288 15.16 -0.04 31.40
CA SER A 288 14.25 0.67 32.30
C SER A 288 13.07 1.22 31.50
N ALA A 289 11.86 0.77 31.81
CA ALA A 289 10.62 1.29 31.25
C ALA A 289 10.40 2.80 31.52
N ALA A 290 11.19 3.40 32.42
CA ALA A 290 11.09 4.82 32.75
C ALA A 290 11.71 5.76 31.71
N ASN A 291 12.54 5.24 30.78
CA ASN A 291 13.30 6.06 29.83
C ASN A 291 12.93 5.84 28.35
N ALA A 292 12.04 4.89 28.04
CA ALA A 292 11.68 4.58 26.65
C ALA A 292 10.73 5.61 26.00
N ASN A 293 10.15 6.55 26.77
CA ASN A 293 9.13 7.50 26.28
C ASN A 293 9.18 8.90 26.92
N LYS A 294 10.33 9.38 27.37
CA LYS A 294 10.46 10.79 27.82
C LYS A 294 10.98 11.66 26.68
N ALA A 295 10.06 12.23 25.90
CA ALA A 295 10.32 13.52 25.27
C ALA A 295 10.45 14.56 26.41
N ALA A 296 11.57 15.27 26.48
CA ALA A 296 11.77 16.31 27.48
C ALA A 296 10.79 17.49 27.24
N PRO A 297 10.07 17.98 28.27
CA PRO A 297 9.12 19.09 28.14
C PRO A 297 9.84 20.45 28.25
N GLU A 298 10.94 20.64 27.51
CA GLU A 298 11.72 21.88 27.54
C GLU A 298 11.93 22.48 26.14
N VAL A 299 10.84 22.64 25.37
CA VAL A 299 10.82 23.64 24.29
C VAL A 299 9.43 24.29 24.18
N GLU A 300 8.90 24.79 25.30
CA GLU A 300 7.81 25.76 25.29
C GLU A 300 8.29 27.08 25.92
N LYS A 301 9.31 27.68 25.31
CA LYS A 301 9.60 29.11 25.47
C LYS A 301 9.94 29.70 24.11
N VAL A 302 8.92 30.33 23.52
CA VAL A 302 9.03 31.25 22.39
C VAL A 302 10.03 32.35 22.76
N LEU A 303 11.23 32.30 22.18
CA LEU A 303 12.14 33.43 22.15
C LEU A 303 11.97 34.17 20.83
N LYS A 304 11.70 35.46 20.96
CA LYS A 304 11.44 36.43 19.88
C LYS A 304 12.43 36.31 18.72
N GLN A 305 11.88 36.36 17.52
CA GLN A 305 12.57 36.46 16.24
C GLN A 305 13.67 37.54 16.26
N ARG A 306 14.88 37.16 15.84
CA ARG A 306 15.89 38.12 15.39
C ARG A 306 15.64 38.42 13.91
N SER A 307 15.31 39.67 13.65
CA SER A 307 15.18 40.28 12.32
C SER A 307 16.56 40.46 11.69
N GLY A 308 16.84 39.69 10.63
CA GLY A 308 17.97 39.86 9.73
C GLY A 308 17.53 39.59 8.28
N PRO A 309 18.15 40.23 7.28
CA PRO A 309 17.62 40.25 5.91
C PRO A 309 17.69 38.86 5.25
N ILE A 310 16.53 38.37 4.80
CA ILE A 310 16.39 37.14 4.01
C ILE A 310 16.86 37.45 2.58
N VAL A 311 17.98 36.85 2.17
CA VAL A 311 18.38 36.80 0.76
C VAL A 311 17.52 35.73 0.08
N LYS A 312 16.65 36.15 -0.84
CA LYS A 312 15.88 35.26 -1.72
C LYS A 312 16.84 34.57 -2.68
N ALA A 313 17.02 33.26 -2.53
CA ALA A 313 17.52 32.40 -3.59
C ALA A 313 16.38 31.45 -4.02
N GLU A 314 16.06 31.49 -5.30
CA GLU A 314 15.10 30.61 -5.97
C GLU A 314 15.64 29.16 -5.97
N PRO A 315 14.84 28.12 -5.66
CA PRO A 315 15.33 26.75 -5.71
C PRO A 315 15.46 26.30 -7.17
N ALA A 316 16.69 26.06 -7.61
CA ALA A 316 16.97 25.39 -8.88
C ALA A 316 16.67 23.89 -8.75
N ALA A 317 15.78 23.37 -9.60
CA ALA A 317 15.43 21.95 -9.68
C ALA A 317 16.67 21.06 -9.90
N ALA A 318 16.87 20.07 -9.03
CA ALA A 318 18.10 19.27 -8.96
C ALA A 318 17.96 17.85 -9.52
N PHE A 319 17.18 17.65 -10.60
CA PHE A 319 17.15 16.37 -11.32
C PHE A 319 17.31 16.60 -12.83
N LYS A 320 18.54 16.44 -13.34
CA LYS A 320 18.78 16.32 -14.79
C LYS A 320 18.76 14.83 -15.16
N ALA A 321 17.67 14.41 -15.80
CA ALA A 321 17.60 13.10 -16.47
C ALA A 321 18.62 13.05 -17.63
N PRO A 322 19.34 11.94 -17.85
CA PRO A 322 20.25 11.81 -18.98
C PRO A 322 19.49 11.74 -20.31
N GLU A 323 19.91 12.55 -21.28
CA GLU A 323 19.41 12.57 -22.65
C GLU A 323 19.77 11.27 -23.38
N ALA A 324 18.76 10.54 -23.86
CA ALA A 324 18.97 9.43 -24.78
C ALA A 324 19.28 9.97 -26.19
N LYS A 325 20.55 9.81 -26.62
CA LYS A 325 20.95 10.02 -28.02
C LYS A 325 20.32 8.94 -28.91
N GLY A 326 19.59 9.39 -29.91
CA GLY A 326 18.97 8.53 -30.91
C GLY A 326 19.98 7.95 -31.91
N THR A 327 19.73 6.72 -32.35
CA THR A 327 20.20 6.19 -33.61
C THR A 327 19.02 6.16 -34.58
N GLN A 328 19.17 6.92 -35.67
CA GLN A 328 18.27 6.96 -36.83
C GLN A 328 18.21 5.61 -37.54
N LEU A 329 17.03 5.25 -38.04
CA LEU A 329 16.91 4.55 -39.33
C LEU A 329 15.62 4.96 -40.04
N GLY A 330 15.77 5.47 -41.27
CA GLY A 330 14.87 5.17 -42.39
C GLY A 330 13.70 6.11 -42.65
N ALA A 331 13.89 7.02 -43.61
CA ALA A 331 12.89 7.93 -44.17
C ALA A 331 11.96 7.28 -45.21
N ALA A 332 10.74 7.83 -45.33
CA ALA A 332 9.94 8.10 -46.55
C ALA A 332 8.44 8.03 -46.18
N GLY A 333 7.56 8.99 -46.47
CA GLY A 333 7.66 10.26 -47.15
C GLY A 333 6.28 10.95 -47.24
N LYS A 334 6.29 12.13 -47.86
CA LYS A 334 5.18 12.91 -48.45
C LYS A 334 4.33 13.83 -47.53
N THR A 335 4.82 15.07 -47.49
CA THR A 335 4.12 16.36 -47.68
C THR A 335 2.61 16.35 -48.01
N ALA A 336 1.85 17.21 -47.31
CA ALA A 336 0.86 18.12 -47.91
C ALA A 336 0.44 19.22 -46.91
N ALA A 337 0.13 20.39 -47.47
CA ALA A 337 0.02 21.70 -46.83
C ALA A 337 -1.38 22.02 -46.24
N ALA A 338 -1.40 23.18 -45.57
CA ALA A 338 -2.48 23.82 -44.83
C ALA A 338 -3.81 24.07 -45.58
N LYS A 339 -4.93 24.12 -44.83
CA LYS A 339 -5.77 25.34 -44.64
C LYS A 339 -7.06 25.10 -43.82
N THR A 340 -7.40 26.15 -43.05
CA THR A 340 -8.74 26.71 -42.71
C THR A 340 -9.73 26.01 -41.76
N THR A 341 -9.95 26.71 -40.63
CA THR A 341 -11.23 27.10 -40.00
C THR A 341 -12.44 26.15 -40.04
N ASN A 342 -12.94 25.74 -38.87
CA ASN A 342 -14.29 26.14 -38.43
C ASN A 342 -14.58 25.83 -36.95
N ALA A 343 -15.55 26.56 -36.42
CA ALA A 343 -15.97 26.62 -35.04
C ALA A 343 -16.69 25.35 -34.50
N LYS A 344 -16.66 25.28 -33.16
CA LYS A 344 -17.39 24.48 -32.15
C LYS A 344 -18.74 23.87 -32.57
N PRO A 345 -19.10 22.69 -32.00
CA PRO A 345 -20.10 22.74 -30.93
C PRO A 345 -19.74 21.92 -29.69
N THR A 346 -20.13 22.51 -28.56
CA THR A 346 -20.22 21.98 -27.20
C THR A 346 -21.05 20.70 -27.16
N SER A 347 -20.51 19.63 -26.57
CA SER A 347 -21.31 18.56 -25.99
C SER A 347 -21.06 18.48 -24.49
N ALA A 348 -22.17 18.37 -23.77
CA ALA A 348 -22.27 18.49 -22.33
C ALA A 348 -21.59 17.33 -21.59
N LYS A 349 -20.99 17.69 -20.46
CA LYS A 349 -20.44 16.81 -19.43
C LYS A 349 -21.55 15.96 -18.81
N PRO A 350 -21.46 14.61 -18.79
CA PRO A 350 -22.36 13.81 -17.96
C PRO A 350 -21.96 13.99 -16.49
N THR A 351 -22.86 14.60 -15.72
CA THR A 351 -22.75 14.75 -14.27
C THR A 351 -22.93 13.39 -13.59
N ASN A 352 -21.91 12.96 -12.85
CA ASN A 352 -21.96 11.76 -12.03
C ASN A 352 -22.86 12.02 -10.82
N ALA A 353 -24.06 11.44 -10.82
CA ALA A 353 -25.02 11.56 -9.73
C ALA A 353 -24.52 10.81 -8.49
N LYS A 354 -24.37 11.53 -7.36
CA LYS A 354 -24.36 10.89 -6.04
C LYS A 354 -25.71 10.20 -5.87
N THR A 355 -25.72 8.89 -5.62
CA THR A 355 -26.93 8.16 -5.24
C THR A 355 -27.54 8.84 -4.02
N ALA A 356 -28.71 9.46 -4.20
CA ALA A 356 -29.41 10.13 -3.11
C ALA A 356 -29.84 9.10 -2.05
N LYS A 357 -29.81 9.49 -0.77
CA LYS A 357 -30.39 8.65 0.29
C LYS A 357 -31.88 8.43 -0.01
N PRO A 358 -32.40 7.21 0.23
CA PRO A 358 -33.82 6.95 0.03
C PRO A 358 -34.67 7.83 0.96
N SER A 359 -35.85 8.25 0.49
CA SER A 359 -36.72 9.20 1.20
C SER A 359 -37.36 8.56 2.44
N LEU A 360 -37.68 9.38 3.43
CA LEU A 360 -38.26 8.96 4.71
C LEU A 360 -39.73 8.54 4.58
N GLU A 361 -40.37 8.84 3.46
CA GLU A 361 -41.75 8.56 3.09
C GLU A 361 -41.88 7.29 2.21
N ASP A 362 -40.79 6.58 1.97
CA ASP A 362 -40.78 5.35 1.17
C ASP A 362 -41.58 4.22 1.85
N LYS A 363 -42.43 3.53 1.08
CA LYS A 363 -43.23 2.37 1.53
C LYS A 363 -42.38 1.20 2.05
N ASN A 364 -41.10 1.14 1.68
CA ASN A 364 -40.17 0.10 2.10
C ASN A 364 -39.37 0.51 3.35
N ARG A 365 -39.60 1.70 3.91
CA ARG A 365 -39.02 2.08 5.19
C ARG A 365 -39.60 1.18 6.30
N PRO A 366 -38.76 0.57 7.16
CA PRO A 366 -39.29 -0.21 8.28
C PRO A 366 -40.14 0.64 9.22
N ALA A 367 -41.21 0.05 9.73
CA ALA A 367 -42.13 0.72 10.65
C ALA A 367 -41.40 1.11 11.96
N GLY A 368 -41.30 2.41 12.19
CA GLY A 368 -40.80 2.96 13.46
C GLY A 368 -41.88 2.94 14.53
N ILE A 369 -41.48 2.77 15.79
CA ILE A 369 -42.34 2.92 16.97
C ILE A 369 -41.92 4.15 17.78
N ALA A 370 -42.82 4.66 18.61
CA ALA A 370 -42.43 5.61 19.66
C ALA A 370 -41.48 4.91 20.64
N ARG A 371 -40.54 5.65 21.23
CA ARG A 371 -39.49 5.10 22.09
C ARG A 371 -40.11 4.31 23.26
N PRO A 372 -39.90 2.97 23.34
CA PRO A 372 -40.46 2.15 24.41
C PRO A 372 -39.72 2.37 25.74
N ALA A 373 -40.35 1.98 26.85
CA ALA A 373 -39.73 2.05 28.19
C ALA A 373 -38.51 1.12 28.33
N LEU A 374 -38.52 -0.01 27.62
CA LEU A 374 -37.40 -0.94 27.50
C LEU A 374 -36.83 -0.84 26.08
N VAL A 375 -35.60 -0.35 25.96
CA VAL A 375 -34.85 -0.22 24.71
C VAL A 375 -33.75 -1.28 24.71
N ASP A 376 -33.67 -2.06 23.64
CA ASP A 376 -32.63 -3.07 23.48
C ASP A 376 -31.30 -2.41 23.09
N ASP A 377 -30.19 -3.02 23.48
CA ASP A 377 -28.84 -2.57 23.08
C ASP A 377 -28.54 -3.08 21.66
N LEU A 378 -28.87 -2.28 20.64
CA LEU A 378 -28.70 -2.70 19.24
C LEU A 378 -27.23 -2.86 18.87
N LYS A 379 -26.28 -2.33 19.65
CA LYS A 379 -24.84 -2.50 19.43
C LYS A 379 -24.39 -3.95 19.61
N LEU A 380 -25.19 -4.81 20.26
CA LEU A 380 -24.91 -6.26 20.33
C LEU A 380 -25.06 -6.99 18.98
N ILE A 381 -25.62 -6.34 17.96
CA ILE A 381 -25.60 -6.85 16.59
C ILE A 381 -24.27 -6.45 15.95
N SER A 382 -23.47 -7.44 15.55
CA SER A 382 -22.17 -7.21 14.91
C SER A 382 -22.33 -6.26 13.72
N GLY A 383 -21.68 -5.11 13.83
CA GLY A 383 -21.65 -4.07 12.80
C GLY A 383 -22.51 -2.84 13.08
N VAL A 384 -23.33 -2.88 14.14
CA VAL A 384 -24.04 -1.72 14.68
C VAL A 384 -23.14 -0.99 15.69
N ALA A 385 -22.48 0.07 15.26
CA ALA A 385 -21.73 0.95 16.17
C ALA A 385 -22.68 1.96 16.86
N PRO A 386 -22.27 2.64 17.95
CA PRO A 386 -23.12 3.62 18.66
C PRO A 386 -23.72 4.71 17.76
N LYS A 387 -22.99 5.14 16.73
CA LYS A 387 -23.49 6.09 15.73
C LYS A 387 -24.64 5.53 14.89
N ILE A 388 -24.58 4.24 14.56
CA ILE A 388 -25.59 3.57 13.75
C ILE A 388 -26.82 3.27 14.59
N GLU A 389 -26.64 2.85 15.83
CA GLU A 389 -27.72 2.74 16.82
C GLU A 389 -28.47 4.07 16.97
N GLY A 390 -27.76 5.20 17.10
CA GLY A 390 -28.37 6.53 17.14
C GLY A 390 -29.22 6.86 15.90
N ILE A 391 -28.77 6.45 14.71
CA ILE A 391 -29.55 6.64 13.48
C ILE A 391 -30.78 5.72 13.48
N LEU A 392 -30.66 4.46 13.89
CA LEU A 392 -31.79 3.52 14.01
C LEU A 392 -32.83 4.02 15.01
N HIS A 393 -32.40 4.56 16.15
CA HIS A 393 -33.27 5.20 17.13
C HIS A 393 -34.01 6.40 16.53
N SER A 394 -33.34 7.24 15.73
CA SER A 394 -34.00 8.36 15.03
C SER A 394 -35.04 7.91 14.00
N LEU A 395 -34.90 6.69 13.48
CA LEU A 395 -35.87 6.07 12.57
C LEU A 395 -37.03 5.38 13.31
N GLY A 396 -36.99 5.30 14.64
CA GLY A 396 -37.99 4.64 15.47
C GLY A 396 -37.72 3.14 15.71
N ILE A 397 -36.48 2.68 15.52
CA ILE A 397 -36.08 1.29 15.71
C ILE A 397 -35.32 1.18 17.02
N PHE A 398 -35.89 0.51 18.02
CA PHE A 398 -35.37 0.45 19.39
C PHE A 398 -35.20 -0.97 19.94
N THR A 399 -35.66 -1.99 19.20
CA THR A 399 -35.73 -3.37 19.70
C THR A 399 -35.14 -4.37 18.71
N TYR A 400 -34.61 -5.48 19.22
CA TYR A 400 -34.18 -6.61 18.39
C TYR A 400 -35.35 -7.22 17.62
N ALA A 401 -36.55 -7.21 18.20
CA ALA A 401 -37.75 -7.72 17.55
C ALA A 401 -38.07 -6.98 16.23
N GLN A 402 -37.88 -5.66 16.19
CA GLN A 402 -38.05 -4.86 14.98
C GLN A 402 -37.04 -5.28 13.90
N VAL A 403 -35.75 -5.33 14.23
CA VAL A 403 -34.70 -5.73 13.29
C VAL A 403 -34.89 -7.18 12.82
N ALA A 404 -35.30 -8.07 13.71
CA ALA A 404 -35.60 -9.47 13.42
C ALA A 404 -36.78 -9.66 12.44
N SER A 405 -37.68 -8.67 12.36
CA SER A 405 -38.88 -8.69 11.51
C SER A 405 -38.69 -8.11 10.11
N TRP A 406 -37.53 -7.49 9.83
CA TRP A 406 -37.26 -6.82 8.56
C TRP A 406 -37.31 -7.77 7.37
N LYS A 407 -38.16 -7.41 6.41
CA LYS A 407 -38.25 -7.99 5.07
C LYS A 407 -37.08 -7.54 4.20
N LYS A 408 -36.87 -8.23 3.07
CA LYS A 408 -35.76 -7.92 2.15
C LYS A 408 -35.79 -6.45 1.69
N ALA A 409 -36.96 -5.93 1.32
CA ALA A 409 -37.12 -4.53 0.90
C ALA A 409 -36.77 -3.53 2.01
N GLU A 410 -37.11 -3.83 3.28
CA GLU A 410 -36.77 -3.00 4.43
C GLU A 410 -35.28 -3.00 4.72
N ARG A 411 -34.61 -4.15 4.56
CA ARG A 411 -33.14 -4.23 4.67
C ARG A 411 -32.44 -3.44 3.58
N GLU A 412 -32.89 -3.55 2.34
CA GLU A 412 -32.34 -2.81 1.20
C GLU A 412 -32.52 -1.29 1.38
N TRP A 413 -33.68 -0.86 1.89
CA TRP A 413 -33.93 0.54 2.22
C TRP A 413 -33.00 1.04 3.33
N VAL A 414 -32.88 0.32 4.45
CA VAL A 414 -31.99 0.71 5.57
C VAL A 414 -30.53 0.68 5.14
N ASP A 415 -30.12 -0.31 4.35
CA ASP A 415 -28.76 -0.41 3.81
C ASP A 415 -28.43 0.78 2.89
N GLY A 416 -29.38 1.20 2.05
CA GLY A 416 -29.27 2.43 1.25
C GLY A 416 -29.23 3.71 2.11
N TYR A 417 -30.08 3.80 3.12
CA TYR A 417 -30.15 4.96 4.03
C TYR A 417 -28.87 5.13 4.86
N LEU A 418 -28.29 4.02 5.31
CA LEU A 418 -27.01 3.96 6.02
C LEU A 418 -25.78 3.96 5.09
N SER A 419 -25.99 3.89 3.76
CA SER A 419 -24.92 3.84 2.75
C SER A 419 -23.95 2.66 2.93
N PHE A 420 -24.51 1.48 3.20
CA PHE A 420 -23.78 0.28 3.59
C PHE A 420 -23.46 -0.69 2.45
N HIS A 421 -24.11 -0.56 1.29
CA HIS A 421 -23.81 -1.33 0.08
C HIS A 421 -23.81 -2.86 0.32
N GLY A 422 -24.89 -3.38 0.90
CA GLY A 422 -25.17 -4.78 1.17
C GLY A 422 -24.60 -5.33 2.47
N ARG A 423 -24.18 -4.47 3.41
CA ARG A 423 -23.57 -4.90 4.67
C ARG A 423 -24.57 -5.59 5.59
N ILE A 424 -25.82 -5.10 5.64
CA ILE A 424 -26.85 -5.64 6.54
C ILE A 424 -27.12 -7.13 6.25
N GLU A 425 -27.11 -7.50 4.96
CA GLU A 425 -27.26 -8.89 4.52
C GLU A 425 -25.98 -9.70 4.80
N ARG A 426 -24.81 -9.16 4.43
CA ARG A 426 -23.53 -9.86 4.56
C ARG A 426 -23.17 -10.18 6.02
N GLU A 427 -23.58 -9.32 6.95
CA GLU A 427 -23.40 -9.49 8.38
C GLU A 427 -24.61 -10.15 9.06
N ASP A 428 -25.62 -10.62 8.33
CA ASP A 428 -26.75 -11.38 8.88
C ASP A 428 -27.50 -10.68 10.04
N TRP A 429 -27.69 -9.35 9.97
CA TRP A 429 -28.27 -8.56 11.07
C TRP A 429 -29.60 -9.11 11.58
N VAL A 430 -30.49 -9.54 10.68
CA VAL A 430 -31.80 -10.12 11.04
C VAL A 430 -31.64 -11.43 11.82
N LYS A 431 -30.68 -12.27 11.46
CA LYS A 431 -30.45 -13.55 12.15
C LYS A 431 -29.86 -13.32 13.55
N GLN A 432 -28.95 -12.36 13.67
CA GLN A 432 -28.39 -11.93 14.95
C GLN A 432 -29.46 -11.35 15.87
N ALA A 433 -30.30 -10.44 15.36
CA ALA A 433 -31.42 -9.87 16.08
C ALA A 433 -32.44 -10.93 16.52
N LYS A 434 -32.72 -11.94 15.70
CA LYS A 434 -33.58 -13.07 16.09
C LYS A 434 -33.04 -13.86 17.28
N ALA A 435 -31.73 -14.11 17.32
CA ALA A 435 -31.10 -14.80 18.44
C ALA A 435 -31.16 -13.96 19.73
N LEU A 436 -30.85 -12.66 19.62
CA LEU A 436 -30.91 -11.73 20.75
C LEU A 436 -32.34 -11.53 21.26
N ALA A 437 -33.34 -11.42 20.38
CA ALA A 437 -34.75 -11.30 20.76
C ALA A 437 -35.29 -12.56 21.45
N LYS A 438 -34.76 -13.74 21.13
CA LYS A 438 -35.25 -15.02 21.65
C LYS A 438 -34.69 -15.38 23.03
N GLY A 439 -33.44 -15.05 23.32
CA GLY A 439 -32.82 -15.40 24.60
C GLY A 439 -31.56 -14.60 24.93
N GLY A 440 -31.45 -13.39 24.39
CA GLY A 440 -30.35 -12.47 24.66
C GLY A 440 -28.98 -13.03 24.29
N VAL A 441 -27.98 -12.64 25.07
CA VAL A 441 -26.56 -13.01 24.85
C VAL A 441 -26.36 -14.52 24.92
N ALA A 442 -27.08 -15.24 25.79
CA ALA A 442 -26.96 -16.69 25.92
C ALA A 442 -27.40 -17.43 24.64
N GLU A 443 -28.54 -17.03 24.07
CA GLU A 443 -29.03 -17.60 22.81
C GLU A 443 -28.13 -17.19 21.63
N TYR A 444 -27.59 -15.96 21.64
CA TYR A 444 -26.62 -15.53 20.63
C TYR A 444 -25.37 -16.42 20.64
N ILE A 445 -24.78 -16.69 21.81
CA ILE A 445 -23.62 -17.58 21.96
C ILE A 445 -23.96 -18.99 21.48
N ARG A 446 -25.14 -19.50 21.82
CA ARG A 446 -25.60 -20.83 21.39
C ARG A 446 -25.73 -20.93 19.87
N VAL A 447 -26.21 -19.88 19.19
CA VAL A 447 -26.44 -19.88 17.73
C VAL A 447 -25.16 -19.60 16.94
N PHE A 448 -24.28 -18.73 17.43
CA PHE A 448 -23.11 -18.26 16.68
C PHE A 448 -21.76 -18.75 17.22
N GLY A 449 -21.73 -19.46 18.34
CA GLY A 449 -20.51 -20.01 18.95
C GLY A 449 -19.54 -18.96 19.51
N LYS A 450 -19.97 -17.70 19.59
CA LYS A 450 -19.16 -16.56 20.03
C LYS A 450 -20.02 -15.53 20.76
N LYS A 451 -19.39 -14.69 21.59
CA LYS A 451 -20.07 -13.56 22.24
C LYS A 451 -20.44 -12.49 21.19
N PRO A 452 -21.57 -11.78 21.36
CA PRO A 452 -21.86 -10.58 20.58
C PRO A 452 -20.77 -9.53 20.84
N VAL A 453 -20.44 -8.75 19.81
CA VAL A 453 -19.29 -7.83 19.77
C VAL A 453 -19.78 -6.41 19.69
#